data_AF-A0A2N5CNY7-F1
#
_entry.id   AF-A0A2N5CNY7-F1
#
_cell.length_a   1.000
_cell.length_b   1.000
_cell.length_c   1.000
_cell.angle_alpha   90.00
_cell.angle_beta   90.00
_cell.angle_gamma   90.00
#
_symmetry.space_group_name_H-M   'P 1'
#
loop_
_entity.id
_entity.type
_entity.pdbx_description
1 polymer ?
#
loop_
_entity_poly.entity_id
_entity_poly.type
_entity_poly.pdbx_seq_one_letter_code
_entity_poly.pdbx_strand_id
1 'polypeptide(L)' 'MDGALGAILFALAVALTHWVRRRRFYRRNGAGLEVFANYGDAVGRRGLERLALLAAGLAGVCGLALVGLFAARLLWLAG' A
#
# COMPACT_ATOMS: atom_id res chain seq x y z
N MET A 1 -12.42 9.14 -17.51
CA MET A 1 -12.47 9.28 -16.02
C MET A 1 -11.68 8.16 -15.34
N ASP A 2 -11.50 7.04 -16.03
CA ASP A 2 -10.97 5.77 -15.53
C ASP A 2 -9.47 5.82 -15.21
N GLY A 3 -8.68 6.53 -16.01
CA GLY A 3 -7.25 6.70 -15.75
C GLY A 3 -6.95 7.48 -14.45
N ALA A 4 -7.75 8.50 -14.13
CA ALA A 4 -7.60 9.27 -12.89
C ALA A 4 -7.94 8.43 -11.65
N LEU A 5 -9.00 7.61 -11.72
CA LEU A 5 -9.35 6.68 -10.65
C LEU A 5 -8.25 5.64 -10.41
N GLY A 6 -7.68 5.07 -11.49
CA GLY A 6 -6.56 4.14 -11.38
C GLY A 6 -5.32 4.77 -10.74
N ALA A 7 -4.97 6.00 -11.15
CA ALA A 7 -3.85 6.74 -10.58
C ALA A 7 -4.05 7.09 -9.10
N ILE A 8 -5.26 7.51 -8.70
CA ILE A 8 -5.61 7.80 -7.30
C ILE A 8 -5.51 6.52 -6.47
N LEU A 9 -6.06 5.40 -6.96
CA LEU A 9 -6.02 4.12 -6.24
C LEU A 9 -4.58 3.64 -6.02
N PHE A 10 -3.74 3.78 -7.05
CA PHE A 10 -2.32 3.45 -6.98
C PHE A 10 -1.55 4.36 -6.01
N ALA A 11 -1.81 5.67 -6.05
CA ALA A 11 -1.22 6.62 -5.12
C ALA A 11 -1.61 6.31 -3.67
N LEU A 12 -2.87 5.94 -3.44
CA LEU A 12 -3.38 5.55 -2.12
C LEU A 12 -2.69 4.28 -1.60
N ALA A 13 -2.49 3.28 -2.47
CA ALA A 13 -1.76 2.05 -2.15
C ALA A 13 -0.31 2.32 -1.73
N VAL A 14 0.38 3.21 -2.45
CA VAL A 14 1.75 3.63 -2.10
C VAL A 14 1.75 4.38 -0.78
N ALA A 15 0.86 5.35 -0.59
CA ALA A 15 0.76 6.13 0.64
C ALA A 15 0.51 5.23 1.87
N LEU A 16 -0.41 4.27 1.76
CA LEU A 16 -0.72 3.33 2.84
C LEU A 16 0.47 2.42 3.15
N THR A 17 1.14 1.89 2.13
CA THR A 17 2.37 1.10 2.30
C THR A 17 3.46 1.91 2.99
N HIS A 18 3.67 3.15 2.57
CA HIS A 18 4.69 4.03 3.14
C HIS A 18 4.37 4.40 4.58
N TRP A 19 3.10 4.63 4.90
CA TRP A 19 2.62 4.92 6.25
C TRP A 19 2.84 3.76 7.21
N VAL A 20 2.53 2.51 6.80
CA VAL A 20 2.82 1.32 7.61
C VAL A 20 4.33 1.16 7.83
N ARG A 21 5.14 1.31 6.78
CA ARG A 21 6.61 1.24 6.90
C ARG A 21 7.15 2.33 7.83
N ARG A 22 6.60 3.55 7.77
CA ARG A 22 6.97 4.67 8.64
C ARG A 22 6.64 4.37 10.10
N ARG A 23 5.45 3.81 10.40
CA ARG A 23 5.09 3.37 11.76
C ARG A 23 6.03 2.29 12.29
N ARG A 24 6.43 1.33 11.44
CA ARG A 24 7.43 0.31 11.81
C ARG A 24 8.78 0.94 12.13
N PHE A 25 9.21 1.95 11.37
CA PHE A 25 10.47 2.64 11.60
C PHE A 25 10.48 3.35 12.96
N TYR A 26 9.43 4.11 13.29
CA TYR A 26 9.35 4.84 14.57
C TYR A 26 9.27 3.93 15.81
N ARG A 27 8.92 2.65 15.66
CA ARG A 27 8.90 1.69 16.78
C ARG A 27 10.21 0.92 16.97
N ARG A 28 11.19 1.11 16.08
CA ARG A 28 12.50 0.46 16.21
C ARG A 28 13.39 1.30 17.10
N ASN A 29 14.04 0.68 18.08
CA ASN A 29 15.07 1.34 18.90
C ASN A 29 16.34 1.58 18.06
N GLY A 30 17.35 2.30 18.57
CA GLY A 30 18.61 2.61 17.88
C GLY A 30 19.37 1.40 17.32
N ALA A 31 19.08 0.18 17.78
CA ALA A 31 19.60 -1.09 17.25
C ALA A 31 18.73 -1.73 16.15
N GLY A 32 17.66 -1.08 15.68
CA GLY A 32 16.74 -1.59 14.66
C GLY A 32 15.73 -2.63 15.16
N LEU A 33 15.72 -2.95 16.45
CA LEU A 33 14.82 -3.92 17.07
C LEU A 33 13.46 -3.29 17.41
N GLU A 34 12.37 -3.95 17.02
CA GLU A 34 11.02 -3.56 17.46
C GLU A 34 10.88 -3.89 18.95
N VAL A 35 10.68 -2.86 19.77
CA VAL A 35 10.42 -3.02 21.21
C VAL A 35 8.92 -3.09 21.42
N PHE A 36 8.42 -4.25 21.84
CA PHE A 36 7.03 -4.43 22.23
C PHE A 36 6.94 -4.52 23.74
N ALA A 37 6.02 -3.76 24.34
CA ALA A 37 5.82 -3.79 25.79
C ALA A 37 5.19 -5.11 26.26
N ASN A 38 4.34 -5.74 25.43
CA ASN A 38 3.61 -6.97 25.75
C ASN A 38 3.38 -7.81 24.49
N TYR A 39 3.27 -9.14 24.66
CA TYR A 39 3.01 -10.08 23.55
C TYR A 39 1.70 -9.79 22.81
N GLY A 40 0.61 -9.50 23.54
CA GLY A 40 -0.69 -9.20 22.93
C GLY A 40 -0.70 -7.94 22.06
N ASP A 41 0.03 -6.91 22.49
CA ASP A 41 0.17 -5.67 21.72
C ASP A 41 0.99 -5.89 20.43
N ALA A 42 2.00 -6.76 20.50
CA ALA A 42 2.78 -7.16 19.33
C ALA A 42 1.93 -7.88 18.28
N VAL A 43 1.10 -8.84 18.70
CA VAL A 43 0.24 -9.62 17.79
C VAL A 43 -0.85 -8.73 17.18
N GLY A 44 -1.53 -7.92 17.99
CA GLY A 44 -2.58 -7.01 17.51
C GLY A 44 -2.07 -6.00 16.48
N ARG A 45 -0.95 -5.31 16.78
CA ARG A 45 -0.38 -4.31 15.87
C ARG A 45 0.21 -4.94 14.61
N ARG A 46 0.93 -6.07 14.72
CA ARG A 46 1.46 -6.78 13.54
C ARG A 46 0.35 -7.33 12.66
N GLY A 47 -0.73 -7.82 13.26
CA GLY A 47 -1.93 -8.27 12.54
C GLY A 47 -2.53 -7.15 11.70
N LEU A 48 -2.80 -6.00 12.33
CA LEU A 48 -3.38 -4.84 11.63
C LEU A 48 -2.46 -4.31 10.52
N GLU A 49 -1.15 -4.28 10.74
CA GLU A 49 -0.18 -3.88 9.71
C GLU A 49 -0.13 -4.84 8.53
N ARG A 50 -0.23 -6.15 8.77
CA ARG A 50 -0.30 -7.13 7.68
C ARG A 50 -1.57 -6.96 6.86
N LEU A 51 -2.72 -6.73 7.52
CA LEU A 51 -3.99 -6.45 6.83
C LEU A 51 -3.91 -5.15 6.01
N ALA A 52 -3.33 -4.09 6.57
CA ALA A 52 -3.14 -2.83 5.86
C ALA A 52 -2.21 -2.97 4.64
N LEU A 53 -1.14 -3.76 4.75
CA LEU A 53 -0.23 -4.04 3.63
C LEU A 53 -0.89 -4.94 2.57
N LEU A 54 -1.71 -5.91 2.97
CA LEU A 54 -2.51 -6.73 2.04
C LEU A 54 -3.50 -5.86 1.27
N ALA A 55 -4.25 -5.00 1.96
CA ALA A 55 -5.17 -4.05 1.34
C ALA A 55 -4.44 -3.08 0.40
N ALA A 56 -3.28 -2.56 0.82
CA ALA A 56 -2.44 -1.72 -0.03
C ALA A 56 -1.95 -2.46 -1.28
N GLY A 57 -1.52 -3.72 -1.14
CA GLY A 57 -1.09 -4.54 -2.26
C GLY A 57 -2.20 -4.77 -3.28
N LEU A 58 -3.40 -5.16 -2.82
CA LEU A 58 -4.58 -5.35 -3.69
C LEU A 58 -4.97 -4.06 -4.39
N ALA A 59 -5.05 -2.95 -3.65
CA ALA A 59 -5.35 -1.64 -4.21
C ALA A 59 -4.30 -1.20 -5.25
N GLY A 60 -3.02 -1.49 -5.01
CA GLY A 60 -1.94 -1.19 -5.94
C GLY A 60 -2.05 -1.98 -7.24
N VAL A 61 -2.30 -3.29 -7.16
CA VAL A 61 -2.50 -4.16 -8.34
C VAL A 61 -3.73 -3.73 -9.15
N CYS A 62 -4.86 -3.49 -8.49
CA CYS A 62 -6.07 -3.01 -9.14
C CYS A 62 -5.86 -1.63 -9.80
N GLY A 63 -5.16 -0.71 -9.12
CA GLY A 63 -4.86 0.62 -9.65
C GLY A 63 -3.97 0.56 -10.89
N LEU A 64 -2.91 -0.25 -10.84
CA LEU A 64 -2.00 -0.45 -11.98
C LEU A 64 -2.72 -1.09 -13.18
N ALA A 65 -3.57 -2.09 -12.93
CA ALA A 65 -4.36 -2.74 -13.97
C ALA A 65 -5.32 -1.76 -14.67
N LEU A 66 -6.00 -0.90 -13.91
CA LEU A 66 -6.90 0.12 -14.45
C LEU A 66 -6.17 1.16 -15.31
N VAL A 67 -5.01 1.64 -14.85
CA VAL A 67 -4.17 2.58 -15.62
C VAL A 67 -3.66 1.92 -16.90
N GLY A 68 -3.18 0.69 -16.82
CA GLY A 68 -2.69 -0.07 -17.97
C GLY A 68 -3.78 -0.32 -19.01
N LEU A 69 -4.97 -0.72 -18.57
CA LEU A 69 -6.13 -0.93 -19.45
C LEU A 69 -6.56 0.37 -20.15
N PHE A 70 -6.56 1.49 -19.41
CA PHE A 70 -6.86 2.81 -19.95
C PHE A 70 -5.83 3.23 -21.02
N ALA A 71 -4.54 3.00 -20.76
CA ALA A 71 -3.47 3.30 -21.71
C ALA A 71 -3.57 2.45 -22.98
N ALA A 72 -3.85 1.15 -22.84
CA ALA A 72 -4.05 0.24 -23.98
C ALA A 72 -5.23 0.67 -24.86
N ARG A 73 -6.34 1.11 -24.23
CA ARG A 73 -7.51 1.65 -24.94
C ARG A 73 -7.17 2.92 -25.71
N LEU A 74 -6.36 3.82 -25.14
CA LEU A 74 -5.93 5.04 -25.82
C LEU A 74 -5.05 4.74 -27.04
N LEU A 75 -4.11 3.82 -26.91
CA LEU A 75 -3.25 3.39 -28.02
C LEU A 75 -4.06 2.80 -29.17
N TRP A 76 -5.09 2.01 -28.88
CA TRP A 76 -5.96 1.44 -29.90
C TRP A 76 -6.78 2.50 -30.64
N LEU A 77 -7.23 3.55 -29.96
CA LEU A 77 -8.04 4.62 -30.58
C LEU A 77 -7.20 5.64 -31.37
N ALA A 78 -5.88 5.66 -31.13
CA ALA A 78 -4.95 6.57 -31.78
C ALA A 78 -4.31 6.01 -33.07
N GLY A 79 -4.48 4.71 -33.33
CA GLY A 79 -4.06 4.03 -34.56
C GLY A 79 -5.21 3.89 -35.56
#